data_AF-A0A960P4U4-F1
#
_entry.id   AF-A0A960P4U4-F1
#
_cell.length_a   1.000
_cell.length_b   1.000
_cell.length_c   1.000
_cell.angle_alpha   90.00
_cell.angle_beta   90.00
_cell.angle_gamma   90.00
#
_symmetry.space_group_name_H-M   'P 1'
#
loop_
_entity.id
_entity.type
_entity.pdbx_description
1 polymer ?
#
loop_
_entity_poly.entity_id
_entity_poly.type
_entity_poly.pdbx_seq_one_letter_code
_entity_poly.pdbx_strand_id
1 'polypeptide(L)'
;MALTPEDIEQHIFKVSRRGYDKVEVDRFLGEVARSYRDLRHQLDRTVLATTEPTPPADPPAPDPGPSAGPTEDGGALFRLDRGPEPPPAAPGGPDDFQRLGSEVAEVLRTAHASVAQLRHEAEVEASVLRQRAEREVAELRREAEVQAARIRQEAQRDAAALRGDAQRYAEGLRNEADEYAARTHVDTDRDVAEKAAAAQAALDDAERRLAEARIAADAVVAEAEARADAVVRDAELDIAQRRQELEAEAEAEAAEHDHDHDHEHDHEHEHVHGPDCDHD
;
A
#
# COMPACT_ATOMS: atom_id res chain seq x y z
N MET A 1 -6.67 -14.06 -5.46
CA MET A 1 -5.84 -14.15 -6.68
C MET A 1 -4.68 -15.07 -6.35
N ALA A 2 -4.27 -15.94 -7.28
CA ALA A 2 -3.03 -16.69 -7.12
C ALA A 2 -1.86 -15.74 -7.42
N LEU A 3 -0.85 -15.72 -6.55
CA LEU A 3 0.44 -15.06 -6.84
C LEU A 3 1.12 -15.82 -7.98
N THR A 4 1.55 -15.09 -9.01
CA THR A 4 2.35 -15.66 -10.11
C THR A 4 3.81 -15.87 -9.67
N PRO A 5 4.57 -16.78 -10.30
CA PRO A 5 6.01 -16.89 -10.08
C PRO A 5 6.74 -15.55 -10.26
N GLU A 6 6.33 -14.77 -11.27
CA GLU A 6 6.88 -13.46 -11.58
C GLU A 6 6.63 -12.43 -10.47
N ASP A 7 5.45 -12.47 -9.81
CA ASP A 7 5.16 -11.63 -8.63
C ASP A 7 6.09 -11.94 -7.45
N ILE A 8 6.59 -13.18 -7.35
CA ILE A 8 7.49 -13.61 -6.27
C ILE A 8 8.93 -13.17 -6.53
N GLU A 9 9.40 -13.25 -7.78
CA GLU A 9 10.75 -12.81 -8.16
C GLU A 9 10.91 -11.28 -8.11
N GLN A 10 9.84 -10.53 -8.36
CA GLN A 10 9.86 -9.06 -8.40
C GLN A 10 9.53 -8.39 -7.05
N HIS A 11 9.22 -9.14 -6.00
CA HIS A 11 8.80 -8.56 -4.71
C HIS A 11 9.98 -7.98 -3.92
N ILE A 12 9.98 -6.66 -3.72
CA ILE A 12 11.02 -5.94 -2.95
C ILE A 12 10.46 -5.51 -1.59
N PHE A 13 10.98 -6.11 -0.52
CA PHE A 13 10.65 -5.77 0.87
C PHE A 13 11.28 -4.44 1.29
N LYS A 14 10.56 -3.65 2.10
CA LYS A 14 11.07 -2.39 2.66
C LYS A 14 12.13 -2.66 3.72
N VAL A 15 13.19 -1.87 3.67
CA VAL A 15 14.31 -1.95 4.61
C VAL A 15 14.09 -0.97 5.77
N SER A 16 13.98 -1.51 6.97
CA SER A 16 13.98 -0.75 8.24
C SER A 16 15.41 -0.59 8.79
N ARG A 17 15.57 0.19 9.87
CA ARG A 17 16.86 0.47 10.53
C ARG A 17 17.69 -0.76 10.94
N ARG A 18 17.12 -1.98 10.96
CA ARG A 18 17.83 -3.25 11.26
C ARG A 18 17.42 -4.41 10.33
N GLY A 19 17.19 -4.13 9.05
CA GLY A 19 16.82 -5.13 8.03
C GLY A 19 15.36 -5.02 7.59
N TYR A 20 14.85 -6.02 6.87
CA TYR A 20 13.50 -5.98 6.29
C TYR A 20 12.38 -5.82 7.33
N ASP A 21 11.29 -5.17 6.94
CA ASP A 21 10.06 -5.11 7.75
C ASP A 21 9.47 -6.52 7.91
N LYS A 22 9.56 -7.04 9.14
CA LYS A 22 9.08 -8.39 9.48
C LYS A 22 7.59 -8.56 9.22
N VAL A 23 6.77 -7.53 9.42
CA VAL A 23 5.32 -7.59 9.22
C VAL A 23 4.97 -7.66 7.73
N GLU A 24 5.76 -7.02 6.89
CA GLU A 24 5.65 -7.11 5.43
C GLU A 24 6.06 -8.50 4.93
N VAL A 25 7.20 -9.02 5.41
CA VAL A 25 7.69 -10.37 5.10
C VAL A 25 6.71 -11.47 5.55
N ASP A 26 6.24 -11.43 6.80
CA ASP A 26 5.31 -12.44 7.34
C ASP A 26 3.96 -12.44 6.60
N ARG A 27 3.47 -11.26 6.19
CA ARG A 27 2.26 -11.12 5.36
C ARG A 27 2.46 -11.79 4.01
N PHE A 28 3.54 -11.45 3.31
CA PHE A 28 3.85 -11.98 1.98
C PHE A 28 4.05 -13.50 2.00
N LEU A 29 4.82 -14.04 2.95
CA LEU A 29 4.97 -15.49 3.14
C LEU A 29 3.62 -16.17 3.42
N GLY A 30 2.74 -15.50 4.17
CA GLY A 30 1.36 -15.96 4.43
C GLY A 30 0.44 -15.95 3.21
N GLU A 31 0.74 -15.15 2.17
CA GLU A 31 0.03 -15.13 0.89
C GLU A 31 0.60 -16.18 -0.08
N VAL A 32 1.93 -16.30 -0.19
CA VAL A 32 2.61 -17.37 -0.94
C VAL A 32 2.16 -18.75 -0.45
N ALA A 33 2.12 -18.96 0.87
CA ALA A 33 1.66 -20.21 1.46
C ALA A 33 0.17 -20.52 1.22
N ARG A 34 -0.67 -19.50 0.97
CA ARG A 34 -2.07 -19.69 0.54
C ARG A 34 -2.13 -20.05 -0.94
N SER A 35 -1.48 -19.27 -1.81
CA SER A 35 -1.39 -19.52 -3.25
C SER A 35 -0.91 -20.94 -3.56
N TYR A 36 0.12 -21.42 -2.85
CA TYR A 36 0.64 -22.78 -3.02
C TYR A 36 -0.34 -23.88 -2.58
N ARG A 37 -1.12 -23.68 -1.50
CA ARG A 37 -2.15 -24.64 -1.09
C ARG A 37 -3.30 -24.67 -2.10
N ASP A 38 -3.75 -23.51 -2.56
CA ASP A 38 -4.81 -23.40 -3.57
C ASP A 38 -4.38 -24.09 -4.88
N LEU A 39 -3.13 -23.88 -5.32
CA LEU A 39 -2.56 -24.55 -6.49
C LEU A 39 -2.47 -26.08 -6.30
N ARG A 40 -2.04 -26.56 -5.12
CA ARG A 40 -2.07 -28.01 -4.82
C ARG A 40 -3.49 -28.57 -4.81
N HIS A 41 -4.46 -27.87 -4.22
CA HIS A 41 -5.86 -28.30 -4.25
C HIS A 41 -6.46 -28.30 -5.66
N GLN A 42 -6.04 -27.39 -6.54
CA GLN A 42 -6.41 -27.43 -7.97
C GLN A 42 -5.76 -28.62 -8.69
N LEU A 43 -4.48 -28.92 -8.39
CA LEU A 43 -3.79 -30.08 -8.95
C LEU A 43 -4.45 -31.40 -8.48
N ASP A 44 -4.70 -31.54 -7.18
CA ASP A 44 -5.36 -32.72 -6.61
C ASP A 44 -6.77 -32.90 -7.19
N ARG A 45 -7.53 -31.80 -7.37
CA ARG A 45 -8.84 -31.83 -8.06
C ARG A 45 -8.75 -32.26 -9.52
N THR A 46 -7.74 -31.82 -10.26
CA THR A 46 -7.56 -32.22 -11.67
C THR A 46 -7.09 -33.67 -11.79
N VAL A 47 -6.20 -34.14 -10.90
CA VAL A 47 -5.78 -35.54 -10.82
C VAL A 47 -6.98 -36.44 -10.47
N LEU A 48 -7.78 -36.08 -9.46
CA LEU A 48 -9.01 -36.81 -9.10
C LEU A 48 -10.04 -36.83 -10.26
N ALA A 49 -10.25 -35.69 -10.92
CA ALA A 49 -11.11 -35.63 -12.12
C ALA A 49 -10.58 -36.45 -13.32
N THR A 50 -9.32 -36.88 -13.30
CA THR A 50 -8.71 -37.75 -14.33
C THR A 50 -8.65 -39.23 -13.88
N THR A 51 -9.13 -39.57 -12.67
CA THR A 51 -8.99 -40.91 -12.08
C THR A 51 -10.27 -41.53 -11.51
N GLU A 52 -11.45 -40.93 -11.71
CA GLU A 52 -12.71 -41.65 -11.51
C GLU A 52 -13.09 -42.52 -12.74
N PRO A 53 -13.53 -43.77 -12.54
CA PRO A 53 -13.92 -44.66 -13.62
C PRO A 53 -15.27 -44.26 -14.19
N THR A 54 -15.39 -44.27 -15.52
CA THR A 54 -16.64 -43.96 -16.22
C THR A 54 -17.74 -44.97 -15.82
N PRO A 55 -18.86 -44.54 -15.19
CA PRO A 55 -20.03 -45.40 -15.11
C PRO A 55 -20.61 -45.58 -16.52
N PRO A 56 -21.04 -46.79 -16.93
CA PRO A 56 -21.58 -47.01 -18.26
C PRO A 56 -22.96 -46.34 -18.36
N ALA A 57 -22.99 -45.12 -18.90
CA ALA A 57 -24.22 -44.45 -19.32
C ALA A 57 -24.58 -44.88 -20.75
N ASP A 58 -25.85 -45.24 -20.95
CA ASP A 58 -26.39 -45.58 -22.27
C ASP A 58 -26.24 -44.42 -23.28
N PRO A 59 -25.98 -44.71 -24.57
CA PRO A 59 -25.87 -43.68 -25.60
C PRO A 59 -27.25 -43.11 -25.99
N PRO A 60 -27.36 -41.78 -26.18
CA PRO A 60 -28.58 -41.17 -26.71
C PRO A 60 -28.69 -41.28 -28.23
N ALA A 61 -29.88 -41.62 -28.75
CA ALA A 61 -30.28 -41.36 -30.14
C ALA A 61 -30.61 -39.86 -30.32
N PRO A 62 -30.39 -39.23 -31.50
CA PRO A 62 -31.11 -39.52 -32.78
C PRO A 62 -30.13 -39.62 -33.99
N ASP A 63 -30.51 -39.78 -35.28
CA ASP A 63 -31.75 -39.54 -36.05
C ASP A 63 -31.82 -40.52 -37.27
N PRO A 64 -32.95 -40.70 -37.97
CA PRO A 64 -33.08 -41.67 -39.07
C PRO A 64 -32.71 -41.10 -40.45
N GLY A 65 -31.83 -41.80 -41.19
CA GLY A 65 -31.45 -41.51 -42.59
C GLY A 65 -31.15 -42.80 -43.38
N PRO A 66 -31.24 -42.82 -44.73
CA PRO A 66 -31.86 -43.95 -45.41
C PRO A 66 -30.94 -44.90 -46.22
N SER A 67 -31.45 -46.12 -46.42
CA SER A 67 -31.28 -46.99 -47.62
C SER A 67 -29.92 -47.62 -47.95
N ALA A 68 -29.82 -48.94 -47.69
CA ALA A 68 -29.25 -50.01 -48.54
C ALA A 68 -29.36 -51.31 -47.73
N GLY A 69 -30.16 -52.32 -48.07
CA GLY A 69 -30.10 -53.18 -49.26
C GLY A 69 -30.27 -54.63 -48.75
N PRO A 70 -30.89 -55.57 -49.50
CA PRO A 70 -31.24 -56.88 -48.94
C PRO A 70 -30.10 -57.89 -49.08
N THR A 71 -29.82 -58.66 -48.03
CA THR A 71 -29.09 -59.93 -48.12
C THR A 71 -29.87 -61.03 -47.42
N GLU A 72 -30.10 -62.07 -48.20
CA GLU A 72 -30.55 -63.41 -47.83
C GLU A 72 -29.68 -64.01 -46.72
N ASP A 73 -30.27 -64.80 -45.81
CA ASP A 73 -30.20 -66.28 -45.84
C ASP A 73 -30.45 -66.89 -44.44
N GLY A 74 -31.02 -68.10 -44.41
CA GLY A 74 -31.21 -68.94 -43.22
C GLY A 74 -32.39 -68.56 -42.30
N GLY A 75 -33.28 -69.47 -41.88
CA GLY A 75 -33.39 -70.89 -42.18
C GLY A 75 -33.97 -71.68 -40.99
N ALA A 76 -35.08 -72.41 -41.20
CA ALA A 76 -35.85 -73.16 -40.18
C ALA A 76 -36.48 -72.27 -39.07
N LEU A 77 -37.69 -72.53 -38.55
CA LEU A 77 -38.29 -73.80 -38.17
C LEU A 77 -39.82 -73.81 -38.37
N PHE A 78 -40.31 -74.42 -39.47
CA PHE A 78 -41.69 -74.93 -39.52
C PHE A 78 -41.70 -76.33 -40.10
N ARG A 79 -41.73 -77.33 -39.20
CA ARG A 79 -41.82 -78.75 -39.54
C ARG A 79 -43.28 -79.09 -39.77
N LEU A 80 -43.73 -79.03 -41.03
CA LEU A 80 -45.06 -79.50 -41.42
C LEU A 80 -45.10 -81.03 -41.39
N ASP A 81 -45.84 -81.56 -40.41
CA ASP A 81 -46.15 -82.99 -40.31
C ASP A 81 -47.12 -83.37 -41.46
N ARG A 82 -46.76 -84.40 -42.23
CA ARG A 82 -47.43 -84.74 -43.49
C ARG A 82 -48.47 -85.83 -43.25
N GLY A 83 -49.61 -85.42 -42.71
CA GLY A 83 -50.81 -86.27 -42.65
C GLY A 83 -51.27 -86.75 -44.04
N PRO A 84 -52.03 -87.86 -44.12
CA PRO A 84 -52.41 -88.47 -45.38
C PRO A 84 -53.33 -87.58 -46.22
N GLU A 85 -53.13 -87.60 -47.54
CA GLU A 85 -53.92 -86.82 -48.50
C GLU A 85 -55.42 -87.20 -48.46
N PRO A 86 -56.34 -86.22 -48.33
CA PRO A 86 -57.73 -86.45 -48.70
C PRO A 86 -57.87 -86.56 -50.23
N PRO A 87 -58.87 -87.30 -50.74
CA PRO A 87 -59.06 -87.52 -52.18
C PRO A 87 -59.38 -86.21 -52.92
N PRO A 88 -59.13 -86.15 -54.25
CA PRO A 88 -59.34 -84.95 -55.05
C PRO A 88 -60.80 -84.50 -55.01
N ALA A 89 -61.04 -83.32 -54.43
CA ALA A 89 -62.32 -82.65 -54.54
C ALA A 89 -62.62 -82.36 -56.03
N ALA A 90 -63.85 -82.61 -56.44
CA ALA A 90 -64.34 -82.30 -57.78
C ALA A 90 -64.15 -80.80 -58.11
N PRO A 91 -63.97 -80.43 -59.40
CA PRO A 91 -63.80 -79.03 -59.77
C PRO A 91 -65.01 -78.21 -59.30
N GLY A 92 -64.75 -77.27 -58.38
CA GLY A 92 -65.72 -76.24 -58.00
C GLY A 92 -66.21 -75.51 -59.25
N GLY A 93 -67.48 -75.16 -59.26
CA GLY A 93 -68.09 -74.53 -60.43
C GLY A 93 -67.44 -73.17 -60.73
N PRO A 94 -67.63 -72.61 -61.94
CA PRO A 94 -67.16 -71.26 -62.26
C PRO A 94 -67.65 -70.17 -61.28
N ASP A 95 -68.71 -70.44 -60.51
CA ASP A 95 -69.24 -69.58 -59.45
C ASP A 95 -68.36 -69.52 -58.18
N ASP A 96 -67.62 -70.58 -57.82
CA ASP A 96 -66.84 -70.62 -56.57
C ASP A 96 -65.68 -69.62 -56.58
N PHE A 97 -65.02 -69.46 -57.74
CA PHE A 97 -63.98 -68.45 -57.92
C PHE A 97 -64.53 -67.02 -57.95
N GLN A 98 -65.77 -66.82 -58.44
CA GLN A 98 -66.43 -65.51 -58.39
C GLN A 98 -66.78 -65.15 -56.95
N ARG A 99 -67.29 -66.11 -56.17
CA ARG A 99 -67.60 -65.91 -54.75
C ARG A 99 -66.34 -65.58 -53.95
N LEU A 100 -65.26 -66.36 -54.10
CA LEU A 100 -63.97 -66.09 -53.48
C LEU A 100 -63.41 -64.71 -53.89
N GLY A 101 -63.50 -64.35 -55.17
CA GLY A 101 -63.10 -63.04 -55.66
C GLY A 101 -63.87 -61.88 -55.02
N SER A 102 -65.18 -62.06 -54.77
CA SER A 102 -66.00 -61.08 -54.07
C SER A 102 -65.67 -60.96 -52.58
N GLU A 103 -65.45 -62.10 -51.90
CA GLU A 103 -65.04 -62.18 -50.48
C GLU A 103 -63.67 -61.48 -50.28
N VAL A 104 -62.68 -61.77 -51.14
CA VAL A 104 -61.37 -61.12 -51.10
C VAL A 104 -61.46 -59.61 -51.42
N ALA A 105 -62.28 -59.20 -52.40
CA ALA A 105 -62.47 -57.79 -52.71
C ALA A 105 -63.14 -57.02 -51.56
N GLU A 106 -64.00 -57.68 -50.78
CA GLU A 106 -64.60 -57.10 -49.57
C GLU A 106 -63.57 -56.94 -48.44
N VAL A 107 -62.76 -57.97 -48.17
CA VAL A 107 -61.66 -57.89 -47.20
C VAL A 107 -60.68 -56.78 -47.56
N LEU A 108 -60.29 -56.65 -48.84
CA LEU A 108 -59.39 -55.59 -49.29
C LEU A 108 -60.00 -54.18 -49.16
N ARG A 109 -61.30 -54.01 -49.47
CA ARG A 109 -62.00 -52.73 -49.23
C ARG A 109 -62.02 -52.36 -47.74
N THR A 110 -62.34 -53.32 -46.88
CA THR A 110 -62.37 -53.14 -45.42
C THR A 110 -60.98 -52.85 -44.86
N ALA A 111 -59.94 -53.53 -45.35
CA ALA A 111 -58.56 -53.27 -44.97
C ALA A 111 -58.09 -51.87 -45.41
N HIS A 112 -58.42 -51.43 -46.64
CA HIS A 112 -58.12 -50.07 -47.10
C HIS A 112 -58.84 -49.00 -46.27
N ALA A 113 -60.12 -49.21 -45.93
CA ALA A 113 -60.86 -48.31 -45.05
C ALA A 113 -60.25 -48.23 -43.64
N SER A 114 -59.88 -49.37 -43.06
CA SER A 114 -59.21 -49.43 -41.75
C SER A 114 -57.84 -48.74 -41.77
N VAL A 115 -57.02 -48.95 -42.81
CA VAL A 115 -55.72 -48.25 -42.95
C VAL A 115 -55.89 -46.74 -43.15
N ALA A 116 -56.93 -46.31 -43.87
CA ALA A 116 -57.24 -44.88 -44.02
C ALA A 116 -57.67 -44.25 -42.68
N GLN A 117 -58.47 -44.97 -41.90
CA GLN A 117 -58.87 -44.56 -40.54
C GLN A 117 -57.65 -44.46 -39.61
N LEU A 118 -56.80 -45.49 -39.55
CA LEU A 118 -55.59 -45.51 -38.71
C LEU A 118 -54.62 -44.37 -39.07
N ARG A 119 -54.49 -44.03 -40.36
CA ARG A 119 -53.70 -42.87 -40.79
C ARG A 119 -54.31 -41.56 -40.29
N HIS A 120 -55.62 -41.39 -40.43
CA HIS A 120 -56.31 -40.19 -39.95
C HIS A 120 -56.20 -40.02 -38.43
N GLU A 121 -56.39 -41.11 -37.67
CA GLU A 121 -56.24 -41.12 -36.20
C GLU A 121 -54.80 -40.75 -35.80
N ALA A 122 -53.78 -41.37 -36.43
CA ALA A 122 -52.38 -41.05 -36.18
C ALA A 122 -52.00 -39.60 -36.56
N GLU A 123 -52.56 -39.05 -37.64
CA GLU A 123 -52.37 -37.64 -38.04
C GLU A 123 -52.97 -36.68 -37.00
N VAL A 124 -54.16 -36.99 -36.50
CA VAL A 124 -54.83 -36.21 -35.43
C VAL A 124 -54.03 -36.28 -34.13
N GLU A 125 -53.64 -37.47 -33.67
CA GLU A 125 -52.81 -37.63 -32.46
C GLU A 125 -51.46 -36.92 -32.59
N ALA A 126 -50.77 -37.05 -33.72
CA ALA A 126 -49.52 -36.34 -33.98
C ALA A 126 -49.70 -34.82 -34.04
N SER A 127 -50.87 -34.32 -34.42
CA SER A 127 -51.19 -32.88 -34.36
C SER A 127 -51.40 -32.41 -32.92
N VAL A 128 -52.10 -33.20 -32.09
CA VAL A 128 -52.35 -32.90 -30.67
C VAL A 128 -51.06 -32.95 -29.87
N LEU A 129 -50.20 -33.96 -30.10
CA LEU A 129 -48.92 -34.10 -29.42
C LEU A 129 -47.98 -32.92 -29.75
N ARG A 130 -47.91 -32.49 -31.02
CA ARG A 130 -47.14 -31.30 -31.43
C ARG A 130 -47.66 -30.03 -30.77
N GLN A 131 -48.96 -29.75 -30.83
CA GLN A 131 -49.55 -28.58 -30.18
C GLN A 131 -49.34 -28.56 -28.66
N ARG A 132 -49.34 -29.73 -28.01
CA ARG A 132 -49.03 -29.88 -26.59
C ARG A 132 -47.57 -29.56 -26.31
N ALA A 133 -46.64 -30.17 -27.03
CA ALA A 133 -45.21 -29.94 -26.88
C ALA A 133 -44.83 -28.46 -27.16
N GLU A 134 -45.44 -27.84 -28.17
CA GLU A 134 -45.25 -26.41 -28.47
C GLU A 134 -45.70 -25.49 -27.32
N ARG A 135 -46.81 -25.82 -26.64
CA ARG A 135 -47.28 -25.08 -25.46
C ARG A 135 -46.34 -25.27 -24.26
N GLU A 136 -45.98 -26.51 -23.95
CA GLU A 136 -45.08 -26.84 -22.83
C GLU A 136 -43.70 -26.15 -23.03
N VAL A 137 -43.15 -26.16 -24.26
CA VAL A 137 -41.91 -25.44 -24.59
C VAL A 137 -42.08 -23.91 -24.50
N ALA A 138 -43.22 -23.35 -24.89
CA ALA A 138 -43.48 -21.92 -24.77
C ALA A 138 -43.64 -21.47 -23.31
N GLU A 139 -44.24 -22.31 -22.46
CA GLU A 139 -44.38 -22.08 -21.02
C GLU A 139 -43.01 -22.13 -20.34
N LEU A 140 -42.22 -23.19 -20.55
CA LEU A 140 -40.86 -23.33 -20.03
C LEU A 140 -39.94 -22.15 -20.43
N ARG A 141 -40.05 -21.65 -21.67
CA ARG A 141 -39.31 -20.46 -22.12
C ARG A 141 -39.71 -19.21 -21.35
N ARG A 142 -41.00 -18.95 -21.17
CA ARG A 142 -41.50 -17.79 -20.39
C ARG A 142 -41.06 -17.86 -18.93
N GLU A 143 -41.12 -19.04 -18.31
CA GLU A 143 -40.64 -19.23 -16.94
C GLU A 143 -39.14 -18.97 -16.82
N ALA A 144 -38.33 -19.53 -17.73
CA ALA A 144 -36.89 -19.29 -17.77
C ALA A 144 -36.55 -17.80 -18.00
N GLU A 145 -37.27 -17.10 -18.87
CA GLU A 145 -37.12 -15.66 -19.11
C GLU A 145 -37.42 -14.82 -17.86
N VAL A 146 -38.50 -15.15 -17.14
CA VAL A 146 -38.87 -14.49 -15.87
C VAL A 146 -37.82 -14.73 -14.79
N GLN A 147 -37.33 -15.96 -14.61
CA GLN A 147 -36.27 -16.25 -13.64
C GLN A 147 -34.95 -15.57 -14.01
N ALA A 148 -34.56 -15.58 -15.29
CA ALA A 148 -33.38 -14.87 -15.77
C ALA A 148 -33.50 -13.34 -15.61
N ALA A 149 -34.70 -12.76 -15.79
CA ALA A 149 -34.95 -11.35 -15.50
C ALA A 149 -34.81 -11.05 -13.99
N ARG A 150 -35.38 -11.91 -13.13
CA ARG A 150 -35.28 -11.79 -11.67
C ARG A 150 -33.83 -11.83 -11.18
N ILE A 151 -33.06 -12.86 -11.58
CA ILE A 151 -31.65 -13.03 -11.20
C ILE A 151 -30.82 -11.82 -11.64
N ARG A 152 -31.03 -11.33 -12.87
CA ARG A 152 -30.36 -10.11 -13.36
C ARG A 152 -30.72 -8.87 -12.53
N GLN A 153 -31.98 -8.72 -12.13
CA GLN A 153 -32.42 -7.58 -11.32
C GLN A 153 -31.86 -7.65 -9.89
N GLU A 154 -31.86 -8.82 -9.27
CA GLU A 154 -31.27 -9.04 -7.94
C GLU A 154 -29.76 -8.74 -7.98
N ALA A 155 -29.01 -9.35 -8.90
CA ALA A 155 -27.58 -9.07 -9.08
C ALA A 155 -27.26 -7.59 -9.38
N GLN A 156 -28.12 -6.87 -10.09
CA GLN A 156 -27.98 -5.43 -10.32
C GLN A 156 -28.15 -4.60 -9.04
N ARG A 157 -29.11 -4.97 -8.17
CA ARG A 157 -29.30 -4.30 -6.87
C ARG A 157 -28.10 -4.56 -5.96
N ASP A 158 -27.66 -5.81 -5.88
CA ASP A 158 -26.54 -6.21 -5.01
C ASP A 158 -25.23 -5.53 -5.46
N ALA A 159 -24.97 -5.48 -6.78
CA ALA A 159 -23.83 -4.75 -7.32
C ALA A 159 -23.92 -3.22 -7.08
N ALA A 160 -25.12 -2.64 -7.04
CA ALA A 160 -25.31 -1.24 -6.70
C ALA A 160 -25.10 -0.97 -5.19
N ALA A 161 -25.61 -1.85 -4.33
CA ALA A 161 -25.39 -1.79 -2.88
C ALA A 161 -23.89 -1.89 -2.55
N LEU A 162 -23.21 -2.92 -3.07
CA LEU A 162 -21.77 -3.13 -2.86
C LEU A 162 -20.92 -1.94 -3.32
N ARG A 163 -21.25 -1.31 -4.45
CA ARG A 163 -20.59 -0.07 -4.90
C ARG A 163 -20.83 1.08 -3.92
N GLY A 164 -22.05 1.25 -3.42
CA GLY A 164 -22.38 2.27 -2.44
C GLY A 164 -21.68 2.07 -1.09
N ASP A 165 -21.55 0.82 -0.63
CA ASP A 165 -20.78 0.48 0.58
C ASP A 165 -19.30 0.75 0.40
N ALA A 166 -18.71 0.34 -0.73
CA ALA A 166 -17.31 0.61 -1.04
C ALA A 166 -17.01 2.11 -1.16
N GLN A 167 -17.93 2.90 -1.73
CA GLN A 167 -17.83 4.37 -1.79
C GLN A 167 -17.84 4.99 -0.39
N ARG A 168 -18.84 4.65 0.45
CA ARG A 168 -18.92 5.13 1.84
C ARG A 168 -17.68 4.78 2.66
N TYR A 169 -17.17 3.56 2.52
CA TYR A 169 -15.95 3.13 3.21
C TYR A 169 -14.72 3.92 2.76
N ALA A 170 -14.56 4.14 1.44
CA ALA A 170 -13.45 4.94 0.90
C ALA A 170 -13.54 6.43 1.30
N GLU A 171 -14.75 6.98 1.43
CA GLU A 171 -14.98 8.34 1.95
C GLU A 171 -14.65 8.43 3.45
N GLY A 172 -15.08 7.46 4.26
CA GLY A 172 -14.72 7.38 5.68
C GLY A 172 -13.21 7.35 5.89
N LEU A 173 -12.50 6.46 5.17
CA LEU A 173 -11.04 6.33 5.27
C LEU A 173 -10.30 7.60 4.85
N ARG A 174 -10.80 8.34 3.85
CA ARG A 174 -10.22 9.66 3.47
C ARG A 174 -10.42 10.69 4.57
N ASN A 175 -11.64 10.81 5.10
CA ASN A 175 -11.95 11.76 6.17
C ASN A 175 -11.11 11.48 7.43
N GLU A 176 -10.92 10.21 7.81
CA GLU A 176 -10.06 9.81 8.93
C GLU A 176 -8.58 10.18 8.68
N ALA A 177 -8.08 9.95 7.47
CA ALA A 177 -6.72 10.31 7.08
C ALA A 177 -6.49 11.84 7.07
N ASP A 178 -7.45 12.60 6.53
CA ASP A 178 -7.41 14.06 6.50
C ASP A 178 -7.49 14.66 7.91
N GLU A 179 -8.33 14.12 8.79
CA GLU A 179 -8.43 14.53 10.20
C GLU A 179 -7.14 14.18 10.99
N TYR A 180 -6.52 13.02 10.71
CA TYR A 180 -5.23 12.65 11.29
C TYR A 180 -4.09 13.57 10.81
N ALA A 181 -4.03 13.87 9.51
CA ALA A 181 -3.05 14.79 8.94
C ALA A 181 -3.22 16.21 9.52
N ALA A 182 -4.46 16.72 9.59
CA ALA A 182 -4.75 18.03 10.17
C ALA A 182 -4.33 18.13 11.65
N ARG A 183 -4.63 17.11 12.47
CA ARG A 183 -4.17 17.04 13.87
C ARG A 183 -2.64 17.06 13.95
N THR A 184 -1.98 16.23 13.15
CA THR A 184 -0.51 16.15 13.11
C THR A 184 0.10 17.49 12.75
N HIS A 185 -0.44 18.20 11.74
CA HIS A 185 0.01 19.54 11.36
C HIS A 185 -0.13 20.55 12.50
N VAL A 186 -1.30 20.62 13.13
CA VAL A 186 -1.55 21.55 14.26
C VAL A 186 -0.63 21.26 15.45
N ASP A 187 -0.34 19.98 15.73
CA ASP A 187 0.62 19.60 16.75
C ASP A 187 2.05 20.00 16.36
N THR A 188 2.49 19.73 15.13
CA THR A 188 3.84 20.12 14.67
C THR A 188 4.05 21.63 14.61
N ASP A 189 3.03 22.39 14.18
CA ASP A 189 3.11 23.85 14.10
C ASP A 189 3.20 24.47 15.50
N ARG A 190 2.49 23.91 16.48
CA ARG A 190 2.61 24.29 17.90
C ARG A 190 4.01 23.98 18.43
N ASP A 191 4.50 22.77 18.21
CA ASP A 191 5.85 22.33 18.61
C ASP A 191 6.96 23.22 18.02
N VAL A 192 6.80 23.64 16.76
CA VAL A 192 7.72 24.57 16.08
C VAL A 192 7.62 25.97 16.67
N ALA A 193 6.41 26.48 16.93
CA ALA A 193 6.20 27.79 17.55
C ALA A 193 6.77 27.86 18.98
N GLU A 194 6.56 26.82 19.80
CA GLU A 194 7.12 26.71 21.15
C GLU A 194 8.65 26.69 21.13
N LYS A 195 9.26 25.89 20.23
CA LYS A 195 10.72 25.84 20.06
C LYS A 195 11.29 27.16 19.53
N ALA A 196 10.60 27.84 18.62
CA ALA A 196 11.00 29.15 18.12
C ALA A 196 10.94 30.22 19.23
N ALA A 197 9.88 30.24 20.04
CA ALA A 197 9.76 31.16 21.18
C ALA A 197 10.84 30.89 22.25
N ALA A 198 11.12 29.63 22.57
CA ALA A 198 12.19 29.25 23.50
C ALA A 198 13.59 29.64 22.97
N ALA A 199 13.84 29.45 21.66
CA ALA A 199 15.08 29.87 21.02
C ALA A 199 15.25 31.40 21.05
N GLN A 200 14.18 32.16 20.77
CA GLN A 200 14.23 33.63 20.83
C GLN A 200 14.51 34.11 22.26
N ALA A 201 13.81 33.57 23.27
CA ALA A 201 14.05 33.94 24.67
C ALA A 201 15.48 33.63 25.14
N ALA A 202 16.10 32.57 24.60
CA ALA A 202 17.51 32.24 24.86
C ALA A 202 18.49 33.19 24.15
N LEU A 203 18.16 33.67 22.95
CA LEU A 203 18.92 34.72 22.26
C LEU A 203 18.84 36.05 23.04
N ASP A 204 17.64 36.49 23.43
CA ASP A 204 17.44 37.71 24.21
C ASP A 204 18.21 37.68 25.54
N ASP A 205 18.30 36.50 26.19
CA ASP A 205 19.07 36.32 27.42
C ASP A 205 20.59 36.32 27.18
N ALA A 206 21.06 35.72 26.09
CA ALA A 206 22.47 35.77 25.69
C ALA A 206 22.90 37.20 25.34
N GLU A 207 22.04 37.98 24.66
CA GLU A 207 22.29 39.39 24.35
C GLU A 207 22.36 40.26 25.62
N ARG A 208 21.46 40.06 26.60
CA ARG A 208 21.55 40.73 27.90
C ARG A 208 22.88 40.43 28.60
N ARG A 209 23.26 39.14 28.72
CA ARG A 209 24.53 38.73 29.35
C ARG A 209 25.75 39.30 28.62
N LEU A 210 25.70 39.39 27.29
CA LEU A 210 26.76 40.01 26.49
C LEU A 210 26.88 41.52 26.78
N ALA A 211 25.76 42.23 26.90
CA ALA A 211 25.74 43.64 27.25
C ALA A 211 26.26 43.89 28.68
N GLU A 212 25.82 43.09 29.65
CA GLU A 212 26.31 43.11 31.04
C GLU A 212 27.83 42.84 31.10
N ALA A 213 28.31 41.81 30.39
CA ALA A 213 29.72 41.46 30.34
C ALA A 213 30.59 42.55 29.68
N ARG A 214 30.06 43.26 28.67
CA ARG A 214 30.73 44.43 28.07
C ARG A 214 30.86 45.57 29.07
N ILE A 215 29.76 45.95 29.72
CA ILE A 215 29.75 47.01 30.76
C ILE A 215 30.74 46.67 31.90
N ALA A 216 30.79 45.40 32.32
CA ALA A 216 31.74 44.95 33.34
C ALA A 216 33.20 44.99 32.85
N ALA A 217 33.47 44.63 31.59
CA ALA A 217 34.80 44.72 31.00
C ALA A 217 35.27 46.18 30.86
N ASP A 218 34.41 47.06 30.35
CA ASP A 218 34.68 48.49 30.20
C ASP A 218 34.96 49.14 31.57
N ALA A 219 34.22 48.76 32.62
CA ALA A 219 34.48 49.21 33.98
C ALA A 219 35.83 48.74 34.55
N VAL A 220 36.24 47.49 34.28
CA VAL A 220 37.56 46.97 34.68
C VAL A 220 38.70 47.67 33.94
N VAL A 221 38.52 47.99 32.65
CA VAL A 221 39.49 48.77 31.87
C VAL A 221 39.61 50.19 32.45
N ALA A 222 38.49 50.88 32.68
CA ALA A 222 38.49 52.22 33.26
C ALA A 222 39.11 52.26 34.68
N GLU A 223 38.89 51.22 35.50
CA GLU A 223 39.54 51.10 36.81
C GLU A 223 41.05 50.87 36.67
N ALA A 224 41.49 50.04 35.72
CA ALA A 224 42.91 49.81 35.47
C ALA A 224 43.62 51.06 34.95
N GLU A 225 42.99 51.82 34.05
CA GLU A 225 43.47 53.13 33.58
C GLU A 225 43.58 54.14 34.73
N ALA A 226 42.52 54.30 35.54
CA ALA A 226 42.54 55.20 36.69
C ALA A 226 43.60 54.84 37.74
N ARG A 227 43.88 53.54 37.94
CA ARG A 227 44.99 53.06 38.80
C ARG A 227 46.36 53.35 38.18
N ALA A 228 46.52 53.17 36.87
CA ALA A 228 47.77 53.49 36.17
C ALA A 228 48.07 55.01 36.25
N ASP A 229 47.08 55.86 35.98
CA ASP A 229 47.19 57.31 36.12
C ASP A 229 47.50 57.75 37.55
N ALA A 230 47.02 57.02 38.57
CA ALA A 230 47.36 57.28 39.97
C ALA A 230 48.83 56.96 40.25
N VAL A 231 49.32 55.78 39.84
CA VAL A 231 50.74 55.39 40.01
C VAL A 231 51.68 56.35 39.28
N VAL A 232 51.32 56.82 38.09
CA VAL A 232 52.11 57.83 37.35
C VAL A 232 52.15 59.16 38.12
N ARG A 233 51.00 59.66 38.59
CA ARG A 233 50.94 60.91 39.37
C ARG A 233 51.69 60.83 40.70
N ASP A 234 51.59 59.71 41.41
CA ASP A 234 52.32 59.50 42.66
C ASP A 234 53.85 59.49 42.39
N ALA A 235 54.30 58.80 41.33
CA ALA A 235 55.71 58.80 40.92
C ALA A 235 56.20 60.20 40.47
N GLU A 236 55.38 60.99 39.78
CA GLU A 236 55.70 62.39 39.43
C GLU A 236 55.85 63.27 40.68
N LEU A 237 55.01 63.07 41.70
CA LEU A 237 55.10 63.77 42.99
C LEU A 237 56.35 63.36 43.77
N ASP A 238 56.67 62.06 43.84
CA ASP A 238 57.88 61.55 44.50
C ASP A 238 59.15 62.09 43.83
N ILE A 239 59.19 62.14 42.48
CA ILE A 239 60.30 62.73 41.72
C ILE A 239 60.41 64.24 42.00
N ALA A 240 59.30 64.97 42.06
CA ALA A 240 59.30 66.39 42.37
C ALA A 240 59.77 66.67 43.82
N GLN A 241 59.33 65.85 44.78
CA GLN A 241 59.79 65.94 46.17
C GLN A 241 61.28 65.63 46.28
N ARG A 242 61.76 64.50 45.73
CA ARG A 242 63.19 64.17 45.82
C ARG A 242 64.07 65.18 45.08
N ARG A 243 63.55 65.82 44.03
CA ARG A 243 64.23 66.96 43.39
C ARG A 243 64.32 68.17 44.32
N GLN A 244 63.25 68.54 45.02
CA GLN A 244 63.27 69.64 46.01
C GLN A 244 64.21 69.33 47.18
N GLU A 245 64.23 68.07 47.66
CA GLU A 245 65.18 67.62 48.67
C GLU A 245 66.63 67.74 48.18
N LEU A 246 66.94 67.28 46.97
CA LEU A 246 68.27 67.40 46.37
C LEU A 246 68.69 68.86 46.09
N GLU A 247 67.75 69.71 45.68
CA GLU A 247 67.99 71.16 45.52
C GLU A 247 68.27 71.81 46.88
N ALA A 248 67.54 71.46 47.94
CA ALA A 248 67.79 71.95 49.30
C ALA A 248 69.06 71.37 49.95
N GLU A 249 69.40 70.09 49.70
CA GLU A 249 70.66 69.45 50.09
C GLU A 249 71.84 70.18 49.42
N ALA A 250 71.74 70.51 48.13
CA ALA A 250 72.77 71.24 47.39
C ALA A 250 72.89 72.72 47.80
N GLU A 251 71.78 73.41 48.12
CA GLU A 251 71.80 74.76 48.69
C GLU A 251 72.45 74.77 50.09
N ALA A 252 72.21 73.74 50.91
CA ALA A 252 72.85 73.59 52.21
C ALA A 252 74.35 73.28 52.10
N GLU A 253 74.76 72.37 51.20
CA GLU A 253 76.18 72.06 50.94
C GLU A 253 76.92 73.28 50.37
N ALA A 254 76.29 74.07 49.50
CA ALA A 254 76.86 75.33 49.02
C ALA A 254 77.04 76.36 50.15
N ALA A 255 76.08 76.45 51.08
CA ALA A 255 76.19 77.34 52.23
C ALA A 255 77.24 76.88 53.27
N GLU A 256 77.47 75.57 53.41
CA GLU A 256 78.54 75.01 54.24
C GLU A 256 79.92 75.24 53.59
N HIS A 257 80.03 75.10 52.27
CA HIS A 257 81.26 75.38 51.52
C HIS A 257 81.67 76.87 51.57
N ASP A 258 80.72 77.80 51.47
CA ASP A 258 80.97 79.24 51.70
C ASP A 258 81.45 79.49 53.14
N HIS A 259 81.00 78.71 54.13
CA HIS A 259 81.42 78.87 55.53
C HIS A 259 82.83 78.35 55.80
N ASP A 260 83.25 77.26 55.16
CA ASP A 260 84.63 76.76 55.23
C ASP A 260 85.62 77.66 54.46
N HIS A 261 85.21 78.32 53.38
CA HIS A 261 86.06 79.28 52.66
C HIS A 261 86.39 80.55 53.48
N ASP A 262 85.55 80.93 54.44
CA ASP A 262 85.82 82.00 55.41
C ASP A 262 86.76 81.58 56.56
N HIS A 263 87.19 80.31 56.65
CA HIS A 263 88.03 79.79 57.74
C HIS A 263 89.50 79.47 57.38
N GLU A 264 89.91 79.64 56.12
CA GLU A 264 91.33 79.56 55.71
C GLU A 264 91.98 80.93 55.37
N HIS A 265 91.35 82.05 55.76
CA HIS A 265 91.83 83.41 55.40
C HIS A 265 91.95 84.43 56.55
N ASP A 266 92.28 83.98 57.78
CA ASP A 266 92.63 84.91 58.86
C ASP A 266 93.77 84.43 59.80
N HIS A 267 94.76 83.72 59.25
CA HIS A 267 96.03 83.40 59.94
C HIS A 267 97.24 83.47 58.99
N GLU A 268 97.74 84.67 58.70
CA GLU A 268 99.18 84.93 58.48
C GLU A 268 99.48 86.44 58.46
N HIS A 269 100.24 86.93 59.46
CA HIS A 269 101.08 88.16 59.48
C HIS A 269 100.47 89.53 59.05
N GLU A 270 100.75 90.64 59.72
CA GLU A 270 102.10 91.18 59.86
C GLU A 270 102.31 92.04 61.12
N HIS A 271 103.57 92.13 61.54
CA HIS A 271 104.00 92.71 62.81
C HIS A 271 104.98 93.86 62.53
N VAL A 272 104.76 95.01 63.18
CA VAL A 272 105.70 96.14 63.33
C VAL A 272 106.09 96.91 62.06
N HIS A 273 105.68 98.19 62.01
CA HIS A 273 106.65 99.29 61.90
C HIS A 273 106.10 100.57 62.56
N GLY A 274 106.78 101.03 63.60
CA GLY A 274 106.69 102.39 64.12
C GLY A 274 108.05 103.08 63.97
N PRO A 275 108.09 104.40 63.68
CA PRO A 275 109.27 105.24 63.86
C PRO A 275 109.11 106.20 65.08
N ASP A 276 110.23 106.50 65.73
CA ASP A 276 110.31 107.18 67.03
C ASP A 276 110.05 108.70 67.03
N CYS A 277 109.35 109.16 68.09
CA CYS A 277 109.39 110.49 68.76
C CYS A 277 108.31 110.45 69.88
N ASP A 278 108.41 110.98 71.10
CA ASP A 278 109.39 111.77 71.89
C ASP A 278 109.05 111.54 73.40
N HIS A 279 109.75 111.95 74.48
CA HIS A 279 110.87 112.88 74.76
C HIS A 279 111.54 112.46 76.12
N ASP A 280 112.66 113.12 76.49
CA ASP A 280 113.31 113.31 77.82
C ASP A 280 113.14 112.29 78.99
#